data_AF-S7TCM8-F1
#
_entry.id   AF-S7TCM8-F1
#
_cell.length_a   1.000
_cell.length_b   1.000
_cell.length_c   1.000
_cell.angle_alpha   90.00
_cell.angle_beta   90.00
_cell.angle_gamma   90.00
#
_symmetry.space_group_name_H-M   'P 1'
#
loop_
_entity.id
_entity.type
_entity.pdbx_description
1 polymer ?
#
loop_
_entity_poly.entity_id
_entity_poly.type
_entity_poly.pdbx_seq_one_letter_code
_entity_poly.pdbx_strand_id
1 'polypeptide(L)' 'MAMAVKLFEMKRLSSGMAAELVGMSRVAFLLNLHRFNVPMVDLEEDELLMDVKNA' A
#
# COMPACT_ATOMS: atom_id res chain seq x y z
N MET A 1 7.10 11.95 0.97
CA MET A 1 6.71 10.58 0.56
C MET A 1 6.95 9.55 1.64
N ALA A 2 8.18 9.29 2.08
CA ALA A 2 8.51 8.23 3.04
C ALA A 2 7.63 8.22 4.31
N MET A 3 7.38 9.38 4.91
CA MET A 3 6.51 9.50 6.08
C MET A 3 5.06 9.07 5.80
N ALA A 4 4.47 9.51 4.70
CA ALA A 4 3.09 9.17 4.33
C ALA A 4 2.95 7.66 4.05
N VAL A 5 3.95 7.07 3.40
CA VAL A 5 4.03 5.62 3.20
C VAL A 5 4.09 4.88 4.54
N LYS A 6 4.94 5.34 5.47
CA LYS A 6 5.05 4.68 6.78
C LYS A 6 3.77 4.78 7.60
N LEU A 7 3.09 5.93 7.55
CA LEU A 7 1.81 6.11 8.23
C LEU A 7 0.69 5.26 7.61
N PHE A 8 0.70 5.08 6.29
CA PHE A 8 -0.19 4.14 5.59
C PHE A 8 0.08 2.69 5.99
N GLU A 9 1.34 2.26 5.94
CA GLU A 9 1.76 0.90 6.32
C GLU A 9 1.35 0.54 7.76
N MET A 10 1.48 1.48 8.70
CA MET A 10 1.03 1.32 10.08
C MET A 10 -0.49 1.43 10.27
N LYS A 11 -1.28 1.48 9.19
CA LYS A 11 -2.73 1.65 9.20
C LYS A 11 -3.22 2.90 9.95
N ARG A 12 -2.36 3.93 10.10
CA ARG A 12 -2.69 5.20 10.75
C ARG A 12 -3.36 6.20 9.81
N LEU A 13 -3.06 6.10 8.52
CA LEU A 13 -3.71 6.88 7.47
C LEU A 13 -4.26 5.94 6.40
N SER A 14 -5.44 6.27 5.86
CA SER A 14 -5.92 5.62 4.64
C SER A 14 -5.06 6.03 3.44
N SER A 15 -5.13 5.27 2.35
CA SER A 15 -4.43 5.64 1.09
C SER A 15 -4.88 7.00 0.53
N GLY A 16 -6.12 7.43 0.78
CA GLY A 16 -6.60 8.76 0.41
C GLY A 16 -5.94 9.87 1.24
N MET A 17 -5.95 9.73 2.56
CA MET A 17 -5.33 10.70 3.48
C MET A 17 -3.82 10.79 3.28
N ALA A 18 -3.16 9.64 3.08
CA ALA A 18 -1.73 9.60 2.82
C ALA A 18 -1.36 10.23 1.48
N ALA A 19 -2.20 10.10 0.44
CA ALA A 19 -2.02 10.76 -0.84
C ALA A 19 -2.21 12.28 -0.77
N GLU A 20 -3.24 12.73 -0.04
CA GLU A 20 -3.50 14.14 0.22
C GLU A 20 -2.33 14.81 0.97
N LEU A 21 -1.78 14.12 1.99
CA LEU A 21 -0.63 14.58 2.77
C LEU A 21 0.61 14.88 1.92
N VAL A 22 0.76 14.23 0.76
CA VAL A 22 1.89 14.44 -0.16
C VAL A 22 1.48 15.11 -1.47
N GLY A 23 0.26 15.63 -1.56
CA GLY A 23 -0.22 16.42 -2.69
C GLY A 23 -0.37 15.65 -4.00
N MET A 24 -0.76 14.36 -3.97
CA MET A 24 -0.97 13.56 -5.18
C MET A 24 -2.30 12.80 -5.17
N SER A 25 -2.70 12.27 -6.33
CA SER A 25 -3.90 11.44 -6.41
C SER A 25 -3.70 10.11 -5.66
N ARG A 26 -4.81 9.55 -5.13
CA ARG A 26 -4.79 8.24 -4.44
C ARG A 26 -4.16 7.13 -5.29
N VAL A 27 -4.47 7.09 -6.59
CA VAL A 27 -3.91 6.09 -7.52
C VAL A 27 -2.39 6.28 -7.65
N ALA A 28 -1.92 7.52 -7.82
CA ALA A 28 -0.48 7.79 -7.91
C ALA A 28 0.26 7.41 -6.62
N PHE A 29 -0.35 7.64 -5.46
CA PHE A 29 0.21 7.22 -4.17
C PHE A 29 0.35 5.70 -4.08
N LEU A 30 -0.72 4.95 -4.37
CA LEU A 30 -0.72 3.49 -4.34
C LEU A 30 0.33 2.89 -5.29
N LEU A 31 0.46 3.44 -6.51
CA LEU A 31 1.47 3.02 -7.47
C LEU A 31 2.91 3.29 -7.00
N ASN A 32 3.14 4.25 -6.11
CA ASN A 32 4.47 4.55 -5.58
C ASN A 32 4.88 3.67 -4.38
N LEU A 33 3.97 2.88 -3.79
CA LEU A 33 4.27 2.07 -2.60
C LEU A 33 5.38 1.03 -2.83
N HIS A 34 5.49 0.47 -4.05
CA HIS A 34 6.54 -0.50 -4.40
C HIS A 34 7.95 0.04 -4.19
N ARG A 35 8.16 1.35 -4.37
CA ARG A 35 9.47 2.02 -4.19
C ARG A 35 9.94 2.00 -2.74
N PHE A 36 9.03 1.73 -1.81
CA PHE A 36 9.26 1.65 -0.37
C PHE A 36 9.06 0.23 0.17
N ASN A 37 8.89 -0.76 -0.71
CA ASN A 37 8.64 -2.15 -0.35
C ASN A 37 7.39 -2.35 0.53
N VAL A 38 6.39 -1.48 0.38
CA VAL A 38 5.11 -1.59 1.08
C VAL A 38 4.07 -2.17 0.13
N PRO A 39 3.37 -3.25 0.51
CA PRO A 39 2.33 -3.81 -0.33
C PRO A 39 1.11 -2.88 -0.36
N MET A 40 0.45 -2.78 -1.52
CA MET A 40 -0.77 -1.97 -1.68
C MET A 40 -2.01 -2.65 -1.08
N VAL A 41 -1.98 -3.98 -1.01
CA VAL A 41 -3.02 -4.86 -0.49
C VAL A 41 -2.39 -5.72 0.59
N ASP A 42 -3.13 -5.88 1.68
CA ASP A 42 -2.76 -6.74 2.79
C ASP A 42 -3.22 -8.16 2.43
N LEU A 43 -2.45 -8.83 1.57
CA LEU A 43 -2.64 -10.25 1.26
C LEU A 43 -1.85 -11.05 2.27
N GLU A 44 -2.52 -11.88 3.05
CA GLU A 44 -1.84 -12.83 3.93
C GLU A 44 -1.08 -13.85 3.07
N GLU A 45 0.08 -14.31 3.55
CA GLU A 45 0.93 -15.25 2.80
C GLU A 45 0.17 -16.53 2.44
N ASP A 46 -0.72 -16.99 3.32
CA ASP A 46 -1.58 -18.16 3.10
C ASP A 46 -2.61 -17.94 1.98
N GLU A 47 -3.16 -16.73 1.86
CA GLU A 47 -4.11 -16.35 0.79
C GLU A 47 -3.38 -16.32 -0.56
N LEU A 48 -2.18 -15.74 -0.59
CA LEU A 48 -1.33 -15.72 -1.79
C LEU A 48 -0.93 -17.15 -2.22
N LEU A 49 -0.59 -18.01 -1.26
CA LEU A 49 -0.25 -19.41 -1.52
C LEU A 49 -1.45 -20.22 -2.04
N MET A 50 -2.66 -19.92 -1.56
CA MET A 50 -3.89 -20.50 -2.08
C MET A 50 -4.15 -20.08 -3.53
N ASP A 51 -3.95 -18.80 -3.87
CA ASP A 51 -4.11 -18.29 -5.24
C ASP A 51 -3.13 -18.97 -6.21
N VAL A 52 -1.86 -19.14 -5.81
CA VAL A 52 -0.85 -19.83 -6.64
C VAL A 52 -1.17 -21.31 -6.81
N LYS A 53 -1.71 -21.99 -5.79
CA LYS A 53 -2.06 -23.42 -5.85
C LYS A 53 -3.28 -23.70 -6.73
N ASN A 54 -4.16 -22.73 -6.92
CA ASN A 54 -5.42 -22.88 -7.66
C ASN A 54 -5.38 -22.26 -9.08
N ALA A 55 -4.22 -21.80 -9.55
CA ALA A 55 -3.98 -21.28 -10.90
C ALA A 55 -3.53 -22.37 -11.88
#